data_AF-A0A7J9K861-F1
#
_entry.id   AF-A0A7J9K861-F1
#
_cell.length_a   1.000
_cell.length_b   1.000
_cell.length_c   1.000
_cell.angle_alpha   90.00
_cell.angle_beta   90.00
_cell.angle_gamma   90.00
#
_symmetry.space_group_name_H-M   'P 1'
#
loop_
_entity.id
_entity.type
_entity.pdbx_description
1 polymer ?
#
loop_
_entity_poly.entity_id
_entity_poly.type
_entity_poly.pdbx_seq_one_letter_code
_entity_poly.pdbx_strand_id
1 'polypeptide(L)'
;MCIAVFMWETHPLYPFILFLNRDEYHNRPTEPLIWWEGGEILGGRDAQAGGTWLASSRDGRLAFITNFRELQSIPQAKSRGNLPVDFLQSKKKPIEFAEEVVKEADQYNGFNLILVDVRSKSMVYLTNRPEKTGNFVTQVSPGIHVLSNANLDSPWLKAQRLDHNFKEVLARYGKDELPLKEMVGQLMMDTTKDDLSLLPHIYSPETDYDLSAIYIDTTRPQ
;
A
#
# COMPACT_ATOMS: atom_id res chain seq x y z
N MET A 1 2.36 2.28 -9.95
CA MET A 1 1.17 2.74 -9.20
C MET A 1 0.73 1.60 -8.30
N CYS A 2 0.22 1.87 -7.10
CA CYS A 2 -0.18 0.79 -6.18
C CYS A 2 -1.50 1.16 -5.57
N ILE A 3 -2.31 0.16 -5.26
CA ILE A 3 -3.55 0.34 -4.52
C ILE A 3 -3.73 -0.82 -3.56
N ALA A 4 -4.17 -0.51 -2.35
CA ALA A 4 -4.48 -1.48 -1.32
C ALA A 4 -5.83 -1.16 -0.70
N VAL A 5 -6.58 -2.20 -0.35
CA VAL A 5 -7.70 -2.13 0.59
C VAL A 5 -7.39 -3.04 1.76
N PHE A 6 -7.63 -2.55 2.97
CA PHE A 6 -7.41 -3.34 4.16
C PHE A 6 -8.47 -3.09 5.23
N MET A 7 -8.70 -4.13 6.02
CA MET A 7 -9.62 -4.11 7.14
C MET A 7 -8.83 -4.37 8.42
N TRP A 8 -8.99 -3.48 9.39
CA TRP A 8 -8.24 -3.48 10.65
C TRP A 8 -9.20 -3.55 11.84
N GLU A 9 -9.00 -4.54 12.71
CA GLU A 9 -9.69 -4.71 14.00
C GLU A 9 -11.24 -4.68 13.98
N THR A 10 -11.84 -4.99 12.84
CA THR A 10 -13.31 -4.91 12.66
C THR A 10 -13.96 -6.24 12.29
N HIS A 11 -13.19 -7.24 11.86
CA HIS A 11 -13.70 -8.58 11.57
C HIS A 11 -13.56 -9.52 12.78
N PRO A 12 -14.57 -10.35 13.10
CA PRO A 12 -14.52 -11.25 14.25
C PRO A 12 -13.45 -12.35 14.14
N LEU A 13 -13.14 -12.81 12.92
CA LEU A 13 -12.18 -13.91 12.68
C LEU A 13 -10.79 -13.42 12.28
N TYR A 14 -10.68 -12.24 11.69
CA TYR A 14 -9.45 -11.76 11.07
C TYR A 14 -9.08 -10.39 11.68
N PRO A 15 -8.02 -10.31 12.52
CA PRO A 15 -7.62 -9.02 13.10
C PRO A 15 -7.14 -8.04 12.02
N PHE A 16 -6.65 -8.57 10.89
CA PHE A 16 -6.18 -7.81 9.75
C PHE A 16 -6.42 -8.58 8.45
N ILE A 17 -6.89 -7.88 7.42
CA ILE A 17 -6.98 -8.37 6.04
C ILE A 17 -6.40 -7.30 5.14
N LEU A 18 -5.57 -7.71 4.17
CA LEU A 18 -4.96 -6.82 3.19
C LEU A 18 -5.08 -7.42 1.79
N PHE A 19 -5.57 -6.61 0.87
CA PHE A 19 -5.44 -6.83 -0.57
C PHE A 19 -4.60 -5.69 -1.14
N LEU A 20 -3.58 -6.01 -1.94
CA LEU A 20 -2.64 -5.02 -2.47
C LEU A 20 -2.23 -5.39 -3.90
N ASN A 21 -2.48 -4.47 -4.83
CA ASN A 21 -1.90 -4.49 -6.17
C ASN A 21 -0.66 -3.60 -6.20
N ARG A 22 0.44 -4.16 -6.71
CA ARG A 22 1.61 -3.42 -7.15
C ARG A 22 1.58 -3.36 -8.67
N ASP A 23 1.10 -2.27 -9.24
CA ASP A 23 1.25 -1.99 -10.65
C ASP A 23 2.62 -1.36 -10.88
N GLU A 24 3.49 -2.06 -11.61
CA GLU A 24 4.85 -1.61 -11.87
C GLU A 24 5.21 -1.85 -13.33
N TYR A 25 6.24 -1.17 -13.83
CA TYR A 25 6.84 -1.48 -15.11
C TYR A 25 7.16 -2.98 -15.21
N HIS A 26 6.67 -3.62 -16.28
CA HIS A 26 6.82 -5.07 -16.49
C HIS A 26 8.30 -5.49 -16.59
N ASN A 27 9.19 -4.57 -16.97
CA ASN A 27 10.62 -4.83 -17.07
C ASN A 27 11.40 -4.60 -15.76
N ARG A 28 10.74 -4.17 -14.68
CA ARG A 28 11.37 -4.06 -13.36
C ARG A 28 11.42 -5.44 -12.71
N PRO A 29 12.60 -6.07 -12.60
CA PRO A 29 12.71 -7.44 -12.14
C PRO A 29 12.32 -7.56 -10.67
N THR A 30 11.61 -8.64 -10.33
CA THR A 30 11.22 -8.97 -8.96
C THR A 30 11.44 -10.45 -8.68
N GLU A 31 11.75 -10.76 -7.43
CA GLU A 31 11.79 -12.12 -6.92
C GLU A 31 10.42 -12.51 -6.33
N PRO A 32 10.04 -13.80 -6.42
CA PRO A 32 8.75 -14.27 -5.91
C PRO A 32 8.63 -14.13 -4.39
N LEU A 33 7.41 -14.34 -3.88
CA LEU A 33 7.14 -14.39 -2.45
C LEU A 33 7.86 -15.58 -1.81
N ILE A 34 8.96 -15.32 -1.12
CA ILE A 34 9.77 -16.32 -0.43
C ILE A 34 10.21 -15.81 0.94
N TRP A 35 10.63 -16.74 1.79
CA TRP A 35 11.43 -16.40 2.96
C TRP A 35 12.81 -15.95 2.49
N TRP A 36 13.20 -14.74 2.87
CA TRP A 36 14.52 -14.19 2.57
C TRP A 36 15.62 -14.94 3.34
N GLU A 37 16.87 -14.64 3.01
CA GLU A 37 18.02 -15.18 3.74
C GLU A 37 17.90 -14.85 5.23
N GLY A 38 18.15 -15.85 6.09
CA GLY A 38 17.93 -15.75 7.53
C GLY A 38 16.51 -16.13 8.00
N GLY A 39 15.53 -16.23 7.09
CA GLY A 39 14.23 -16.86 7.38
C GLY A 39 13.24 -16.03 8.21
N GLU A 40 13.55 -14.76 8.45
CA GLU A 40 12.73 -13.86 9.28
C GLU A 40 11.76 -12.99 8.49
N ILE A 41 12.06 -12.68 7.23
CA ILE A 41 11.24 -11.83 6.35
C ILE A 41 10.62 -12.70 5.25
N LEU A 42 9.30 -12.62 5.10
CA LEU A 42 8.52 -13.19 4.00
C LEU A 42 7.99 -12.05 3.14
N GLY A 43 8.41 -11.97 1.88
CA GLY A 43 7.98 -10.91 0.96
C GLY A 43 8.55 -11.12 -0.44
N GLY A 44 7.96 -10.45 -1.43
CA GLY A 44 8.62 -10.30 -2.73
C GLY A 44 9.80 -9.34 -2.61
N ARG A 45 10.86 -9.54 -3.41
CA ARG A 45 12.03 -8.65 -3.41
C ARG A 45 12.13 -7.91 -4.73
N ASP A 46 12.43 -6.63 -4.66
CA ASP A 46 12.77 -5.82 -5.81
C ASP A 46 14.22 -6.11 -6.21
N ALA A 47 14.42 -6.76 -7.36
CA ALA A 47 15.77 -7.19 -7.76
C ALA A 47 16.65 -6.04 -8.27
N GLN A 48 16.07 -4.85 -8.50
CA GLN A 48 16.82 -3.67 -8.91
C GLN A 48 17.30 -2.85 -7.70
N ALA A 49 16.42 -2.63 -6.72
CA ALA A 49 16.72 -1.80 -5.55
C ALA A 49 17.01 -2.58 -4.25
N GLY A 50 16.78 -3.89 -4.23
CA GLY A 50 17.02 -4.79 -3.10
C GLY A 50 15.95 -4.78 -2.00
N GLY A 51 15.02 -3.82 -2.03
CA GLY A 51 13.95 -3.67 -1.04
C GLY A 51 12.69 -4.50 -1.32
N THR A 52 11.58 -4.13 -0.68
CA THR A 52 10.27 -4.75 -0.87
C THR A 52 9.14 -3.72 -0.87
N TRP A 53 7.98 -4.09 -1.43
CA TRP A 53 6.75 -3.31 -1.37
C TRP A 53 5.77 -3.83 -0.32
N LEU A 54 5.88 -5.10 0.07
CA LEU A 54 5.05 -5.78 1.04
C LEU A 54 5.83 -6.96 1.61
N ALA A 55 6.02 -6.96 2.93
CA ALA A 55 6.63 -8.09 3.63
C ALA A 55 6.06 -8.24 5.04
N SER A 56 6.24 -9.43 5.59
CA SER A 56 5.85 -9.79 6.95
C SER A 56 6.95 -10.58 7.64
N SER A 57 6.88 -10.61 8.97
CA SER A 57 7.74 -11.43 9.82
C SER A 57 6.97 -12.60 10.44
N ARG A 58 7.70 -13.55 11.00
CA ARG A 58 7.12 -14.71 11.72
C ARG A 58 6.34 -14.33 12.97
N ASP A 59 6.69 -13.20 13.59
CA ASP A 59 6.05 -12.72 14.81
C ASP A 59 4.80 -11.86 14.55
N GLY A 60 4.33 -11.75 13.30
CA GLY A 60 3.09 -11.07 12.99
C GLY A 60 3.25 -9.55 12.84
N ARG A 61 4.47 -9.09 12.51
CA ARG A 61 4.69 -7.74 12.02
C ARG A 61 4.60 -7.74 10.50
N LEU A 62 4.09 -6.65 9.94
CA LEU A 62 3.92 -6.48 8.51
C LEU A 62 4.18 -5.03 8.15
N ALA A 63 4.77 -4.80 6.98
CA ALA A 63 4.91 -3.47 6.43
C ALA A 63 4.67 -3.48 4.92
N PHE A 64 4.00 -2.46 4.44
CA PHE A 64 3.81 -2.25 3.00
C PHE A 64 3.85 -0.78 2.64
N ILE A 65 4.20 -0.51 1.39
CA ILE A 65 4.44 0.83 0.89
C ILE A 65 3.74 1.06 -0.44
N THR A 66 3.19 2.25 -0.62
CA THR A 66 2.79 2.77 -1.93
C THR A 66 3.61 4.01 -2.27
N ASN A 67 3.88 4.21 -3.55
CA ASN A 67 4.44 5.49 -4.02
C ASN A 67 3.38 6.58 -3.84
N PHE A 68 3.79 7.80 -3.48
CA PHE A 68 2.92 8.96 -3.60
C PHE A 68 3.01 9.50 -5.04
N ARG A 69 1.89 9.87 -5.63
CA ARG A 69 1.81 10.35 -7.00
C ARG A 69 2.21 11.82 -7.03
N GLU A 70 3.33 12.09 -7.67
CA GLU A 70 3.87 13.44 -7.85
C GLU A 70 4.62 13.55 -9.18
N LEU A 71 4.78 14.79 -9.66
CA LEU A 71 5.52 15.10 -10.89
C LEU A 71 7.02 15.19 -10.66
N GLN A 72 7.42 15.63 -9.47
CA GLN A 72 8.82 15.86 -9.13
C GLN A 72 9.37 14.62 -8.43
N SER A 73 10.55 14.18 -8.87
CA SER A 73 11.30 13.14 -8.20
C SER A 73 12.72 13.62 -7.94
N ILE A 74 13.25 13.29 -6.76
CA ILE A 74 14.65 13.45 -6.39
C ILE A 74 15.44 12.33 -7.10
N PRO A 75 16.37 12.65 -8.02
CA PRO A 75 17.05 11.63 -8.82
C PRO A 75 17.90 10.64 -8.01
N GLN A 76 18.42 11.06 -6.86
CA GLN A 76 19.29 10.27 -5.99
C GLN A 76 18.66 10.02 -4.61
N ALA A 77 17.33 9.93 -4.55
CA ALA A 77 16.62 9.59 -3.31
C ALA A 77 16.95 8.17 -2.84
N LYS A 78 16.89 7.97 -1.52
CA LYS A 78 16.92 6.64 -0.91
C LYS A 78 15.78 5.77 -1.44
N SER A 79 16.04 4.46 -1.55
CA SER A 79 15.01 3.49 -1.92
C SER A 79 13.97 3.36 -0.81
N ARG A 80 12.73 3.75 -1.13
CA ARG A 80 11.55 3.56 -0.27
C ARG A 80 11.33 2.09 0.12
N GLY A 81 11.71 1.16 -0.75
CA GLY A 81 11.55 -0.27 -0.52
C GLY A 81 12.41 -0.82 0.62
N ASN A 82 13.37 -0.05 1.13
CA ASN A 82 14.14 -0.44 2.32
C ASN A 82 13.34 -0.24 3.61
N LEU A 83 12.39 0.71 3.65
CA LEU A 83 11.64 1.05 4.86
C LEU A 83 10.88 -0.15 5.47
N PRO A 84 10.17 -1.00 4.68
CA PRO A 84 9.57 -2.22 5.24
C PRO A 84 10.60 -3.22 5.77
N VAL A 85 11.75 -3.35 5.09
CA VAL A 85 12.82 -4.27 5.50
C VAL A 85 13.43 -3.82 6.82
N ASP A 86 13.80 -2.55 6.92
CA ASP A 86 14.39 -1.93 8.10
C ASP A 86 13.44 -2.03 9.31
N PHE A 87 12.13 -1.82 9.08
CA PHE A 87 11.11 -2.01 10.13
C PHE A 87 11.13 -3.44 10.65
N LEU A 88 11.03 -4.44 9.77
CA LEU A 88 10.96 -5.86 10.14
C LEU A 88 12.26 -6.37 10.79
N GLN A 89 13.41 -5.80 10.46
CA GLN A 89 14.70 -6.10 11.10
C GLN A 89 14.89 -5.39 12.45
N SER A 90 14.24 -4.24 12.64
CA SER A 90 14.27 -3.53 13.92
C SER A 90 13.44 -4.25 14.99
N LYS A 91 13.60 -3.87 16.27
CA LYS A 91 12.70 -4.29 17.37
C LYS A 91 11.78 -3.16 17.87
N LYS A 92 11.68 -2.09 17.08
CA LYS A 92 10.96 -0.87 17.47
C LYS A 92 9.46 -1.05 17.28
N LYS A 93 8.67 -0.39 18.12
CA LYS A 93 7.23 -0.29 17.90
C LYS A 93 6.96 0.47 16.59
N PRO A 94 5.81 0.24 15.92
CA PRO A 94 5.44 0.96 14.70
C PRO A 94 5.60 2.49 14.81
N ILE A 95 5.15 3.08 15.92
CA ILE A 95 5.22 4.53 16.13
C ILE A 95 6.66 5.04 16.27
N GLU A 96 7.49 4.34 17.05
CA GLU A 96 8.89 4.69 17.29
C GLU A 96 9.71 4.63 16.00
N PHE A 97 9.48 3.59 15.18
CA PHE A 97 10.14 3.47 13.88
C PHE A 97 9.69 4.57 12.92
N ALA A 98 8.38 4.86 12.87
CA ALA A 98 7.84 5.92 12.00
C ALA A 98 8.43 7.29 12.35
N GLU A 99 8.53 7.64 13.63
CA GLU A 99 9.13 8.90 14.10
C GLU A 99 10.62 9.04 13.74
N GLU A 100 11.35 7.93 13.64
CA GLU A 100 12.73 7.97 13.14
C GLU A 100 12.79 8.22 11.64
N VAL A 101 11.93 7.56 10.85
CA VAL A 101 11.87 7.77 9.40
C VAL A 101 11.49 9.22 9.07
N VAL A 102 10.65 9.88 9.88
CA VAL A 102 10.32 11.31 9.71
C VAL A 102 11.58 12.19 9.67
N LYS A 103 12.62 11.86 10.44
CA LYS A 103 13.86 12.67 10.53
C LYS A 103 14.67 12.70 9.23
N GLU A 104 14.40 11.75 8.33
CA GLU A 104 15.06 11.62 7.03
C GLU A 104 14.05 11.50 5.88
N ALA A 105 12.79 11.88 6.11
CA ALA A 105 11.70 11.73 5.14
C ALA A 105 11.90 12.54 3.85
N ASP A 106 12.70 13.61 3.91
CA ASP A 106 13.12 14.46 2.81
C ASP A 106 14.14 13.79 1.87
N GLN A 107 14.78 12.70 2.30
CA GLN A 107 15.72 11.92 1.50
C GLN A 107 15.03 10.89 0.59
N TYR A 108 13.71 10.77 0.68
CA TYR A 108 12.90 9.84 -0.11
C TYR A 108 11.99 10.60 -1.08
N ASN A 109 11.76 10.00 -2.25
CA ASN A 109 10.62 10.35 -3.09
C ASN A 109 9.30 10.12 -2.33
N GLY A 110 8.21 10.73 -2.79
CA GLY A 110 6.90 10.66 -2.14
C GLY A 110 6.46 9.21 -1.86
N PHE A 111 5.99 8.94 -0.64
CA PHE A 111 5.55 7.61 -0.23
C PHE A 111 4.45 7.62 0.82
N ASN A 112 3.79 6.47 0.94
CA ASN A 112 2.92 6.09 2.02
C ASN A 112 3.39 4.75 2.58
N LEU A 113 3.61 4.66 3.89
CA LEU A 113 4.09 3.48 4.58
C LEU A 113 3.07 3.08 5.65
N ILE A 114 2.68 1.81 5.66
CA ILE A 114 1.87 1.22 6.72
C ILE A 114 2.75 0.23 7.47
N LEU A 115 2.81 0.40 8.79
CA LEU A 115 3.54 -0.44 9.73
C LEU A 115 2.54 -1.11 10.66
N VAL A 116 2.56 -2.44 10.72
CA VAL A 116 1.61 -3.24 11.49
C VAL A 116 2.35 -4.13 12.46
N ASP A 117 1.87 -4.19 13.68
CA ASP A 117 2.13 -5.25 14.64
C ASP A 117 0.79 -5.80 15.12
N VAL A 118 0.45 -6.99 14.62
CA VAL A 118 -0.85 -7.64 14.89
C VAL A 118 -0.95 -8.08 16.35
N ARG A 119 0.17 -8.42 17.01
CA ARG A 119 0.16 -8.88 18.41
C ARG A 119 -0.15 -7.75 19.36
N SER A 120 0.47 -6.58 19.15
CA SER A 120 0.24 -5.39 19.96
C SER A 120 -0.96 -4.56 19.49
N LYS A 121 -1.64 -4.97 18.41
CA LYS A 121 -2.76 -4.24 17.80
C LYS A 121 -2.37 -2.79 17.49
N SER A 122 -1.17 -2.63 16.95
CA SER A 122 -0.63 -1.33 16.56
C SER A 122 -0.52 -1.26 15.04
N MET A 123 -1.18 -0.26 14.46
CA MET A 123 -1.02 0.09 13.05
C MET A 123 -0.73 1.58 12.93
N VAL A 124 0.34 1.91 12.23
CA VAL A 124 0.79 3.28 12.01
C VAL A 124 0.91 3.54 10.52
N TYR A 125 0.34 4.67 10.12
CA TYR A 125 0.47 5.24 8.79
C TYR A 125 1.48 6.39 8.83
N LEU A 126 2.45 6.33 7.92
CA LEU A 126 3.44 7.38 7.71
C LEU A 126 3.42 7.82 6.24
N THR A 127 3.40 9.12 5.99
CA THR A 127 3.63 9.71 4.67
C THR A 127 4.60 10.88 4.77
N ASN A 128 5.47 11.03 3.77
CA ASN A 128 6.30 12.24 3.63
C ASN A 128 5.63 13.31 2.75
N ARG A 129 4.35 13.12 2.41
CA ARG A 129 3.50 14.07 1.69
C ARG A 129 2.16 14.23 2.42
N PRO A 130 2.17 14.65 3.71
CA PRO A 130 0.91 14.91 4.41
C PRO A 130 0.14 16.04 3.72
N GLU A 131 -1.19 16.03 3.84
CA GLU A 131 -1.99 17.20 3.48
C GLU A 131 -1.56 18.41 4.32
N LYS A 132 -1.92 19.63 3.91
CA LYS A 132 -1.41 20.88 4.52
C LYS A 132 -1.59 20.98 6.05
N THR A 133 -2.58 20.28 6.60
CA THR A 133 -2.89 20.22 8.04
C THR A 133 -2.67 18.82 8.63
N GLY A 134 -2.13 17.89 7.85
CA GLY A 134 -1.94 16.49 8.22
C GLY A 134 -0.64 16.26 8.98
N ASN A 135 -0.63 15.20 9.76
CA ASN A 135 0.58 14.71 10.42
C ASN A 135 1.35 13.78 9.47
N PHE A 136 2.68 13.80 9.56
CA PHE A 136 3.52 12.81 8.87
C PHE A 136 3.21 11.39 9.36
N VAL A 137 2.91 11.24 10.65
CA VAL A 137 2.64 9.96 11.31
C VAL A 137 1.28 10.00 11.96
N THR A 138 0.46 8.99 11.71
CA THR A 138 -0.90 8.86 12.27
C THR A 138 -1.15 7.41 12.68
N GLN A 139 -1.78 7.20 13.83
CA GLN A 139 -2.28 5.87 14.21
C GLN A 139 -3.50 5.54 13.37
N VAL A 140 -3.54 4.35 12.78
CA VAL A 140 -4.68 3.91 11.98
C VAL A 140 -5.78 3.43 12.90
N SER A 141 -6.97 4.01 12.76
CA SER A 141 -8.17 3.60 13.50
C SER A 141 -8.67 2.24 13.05
N PRO A 142 -9.37 1.46 13.90
CA PRO A 142 -10.13 0.30 13.44
C PRO A 142 -11.11 0.70 12.32
N GLY A 143 -11.17 -0.08 11.25
CA GLY A 143 -11.97 0.27 10.08
C GLY A 143 -11.55 -0.43 8.80
N ILE A 144 -12.22 -0.02 7.72
CA ILE A 144 -11.85 -0.33 6.34
C ILE A 144 -11.16 0.90 5.79
N HIS A 145 -10.01 0.70 5.17
CA HIS A 145 -9.19 1.77 4.62
C HIS A 145 -8.73 1.41 3.21
N VAL A 146 -8.59 2.44 2.37
CA VAL A 146 -8.05 2.30 1.02
C VAL A 146 -6.86 3.23 0.85
N LEU A 147 -5.74 2.66 0.42
CA LEU A 147 -4.50 3.38 0.17
C LEU A 147 -4.09 3.21 -1.29
N SER A 148 -4.18 4.30 -2.05
CA SER A 148 -3.68 4.38 -3.43
C SER A 148 -2.33 5.11 -3.44
N ASN A 149 -2.06 5.89 -4.48
CA ASN A 149 -0.88 6.74 -4.62
C ASN A 149 -1.11 8.18 -4.11
N ALA A 150 -1.90 8.35 -3.06
CA ALA A 150 -2.18 9.61 -2.38
C ALA A 150 -2.29 9.35 -0.87
N ASN A 151 -2.72 10.33 -0.08
CA ASN A 151 -2.92 10.13 1.35
C ASN A 151 -3.94 9.00 1.62
N LEU A 152 -3.83 8.34 2.78
CA LEU A 152 -4.77 7.31 3.22
C LEU A 152 -6.22 7.81 3.15
N ASP A 153 -7.11 6.97 2.59
CA ASP A 153 -8.53 7.26 2.40
C ASP A 153 -8.83 8.49 1.52
N SER A 154 -7.89 8.88 0.65
CA SER A 154 -8.12 9.94 -0.34
C SER A 154 -9.34 9.61 -1.21
N PRO A 155 -10.19 10.61 -1.53
CA PRO A 155 -11.46 10.41 -2.24
C PRO A 155 -11.28 10.23 -3.76
N TRP A 156 -10.28 9.45 -4.18
CA TRP A 156 -10.11 9.12 -5.59
C TRP A 156 -11.19 8.12 -6.02
N LEU A 157 -11.75 8.31 -7.21
CA LEU A 157 -12.86 7.50 -7.70
C LEU A 157 -12.57 6.00 -7.66
N LYS A 158 -11.39 5.57 -8.12
CA LYS A 158 -10.97 4.17 -7.99
C LYS A 158 -10.84 3.66 -6.55
N ALA A 159 -10.44 4.52 -5.63
CA ALA A 159 -10.33 4.16 -4.21
C ALA A 159 -11.72 4.02 -3.58
N GLN A 160 -12.64 4.93 -3.90
CA GLN A 160 -14.04 4.86 -3.48
C GLN A 160 -14.75 3.65 -4.07
N ARG A 161 -14.50 3.32 -5.34
CA ARG A 161 -15.02 2.11 -5.99
C ARG A 161 -14.52 0.85 -5.28
N LEU A 162 -13.23 0.77 -4.96
CA LEU A 162 -12.66 -0.36 -4.23
C LEU A 162 -13.24 -0.48 -2.82
N ASP A 163 -13.36 0.63 -2.07
CA ASP A 163 -13.99 0.66 -0.75
C ASP A 163 -15.44 0.16 -0.80
N HIS A 164 -16.23 0.67 -1.74
CA HIS A 164 -17.61 0.29 -1.93
C HIS A 164 -17.75 -1.21 -2.24
N ASN A 165 -17.04 -1.70 -3.26
CA ASN A 165 -17.08 -3.10 -3.67
C ASN A 165 -16.61 -4.03 -2.54
N PHE A 166 -15.57 -3.63 -1.79
CA PHE A 166 -15.08 -4.40 -0.65
C PHE A 166 -16.15 -4.54 0.44
N LYS A 167 -16.84 -3.44 0.78
CA LYS A 167 -17.96 -3.45 1.73
C LYS A 167 -19.12 -4.33 1.27
N GLU A 168 -19.48 -4.27 -0.01
CA GLU A 168 -20.53 -5.14 -0.58
C GLU A 168 -20.16 -6.62 -0.48
N VAL A 169 -18.91 -6.98 -0.83
CA VAL A 169 -18.44 -8.37 -0.75
C VAL A 169 -18.42 -8.84 0.71
N LEU A 170 -17.93 -8.02 1.64
CA LEU A 170 -17.96 -8.36 3.07
C LEU A 170 -19.38 -8.56 3.59
N ALA A 171 -20.35 -7.73 3.18
CA ALA A 171 -21.74 -7.84 3.60
C ALA A 171 -22.38 -9.18 3.19
N ARG A 172 -21.91 -9.83 2.10
CA ARG A 172 -22.40 -11.14 1.65
C ARG A 172 -21.99 -12.28 2.58
N TYR A 173 -20.82 -12.18 3.21
CA TYR A 173 -20.26 -13.21 4.10
C TYR A 173 -20.44 -12.89 5.58
N GLY A 174 -20.76 -11.64 5.92
CA GLY A 174 -21.08 -11.23 7.29
C GLY A 174 -19.92 -11.44 8.26
N LYS A 175 -20.03 -12.49 9.09
CA LYS A 175 -19.05 -12.83 10.14
C LYS A 175 -18.35 -14.17 9.90
N ASP A 176 -18.65 -14.82 8.78
CA ASP A 176 -18.11 -16.13 8.43
C ASP A 176 -16.70 -16.02 7.83
N GLU A 177 -16.09 -17.16 7.52
CA GLU A 177 -14.81 -17.20 6.82
C GLU A 177 -14.92 -16.55 5.44
N LEU A 178 -13.88 -15.81 5.07
CA LEU A 178 -13.87 -15.05 3.82
C LEU A 178 -13.18 -15.86 2.70
N PRO A 179 -13.79 -15.99 1.51
CA PRO A 179 -13.17 -16.68 0.39
C PRO A 179 -12.14 -15.77 -0.29
N LEU A 180 -10.99 -15.57 0.35
CA LEU A 180 -9.99 -14.57 -0.05
C LEU A 180 -9.58 -14.66 -1.53
N LYS A 181 -9.45 -15.87 -2.09
CA LYS A 181 -9.10 -16.05 -3.51
C LYS A 181 -10.16 -15.50 -4.46
N GLU A 182 -11.44 -15.71 -4.15
CA GLU A 182 -12.54 -15.18 -4.94
C GLU A 182 -12.64 -13.67 -4.79
N MET A 183 -12.42 -13.17 -3.57
CA MET A 183 -12.36 -11.73 -3.31
C MET A 183 -11.25 -11.04 -4.11
N VAL A 184 -10.06 -11.64 -4.25
CA VAL A 184 -9.00 -11.11 -5.14
C VAL A 184 -9.53 -10.94 -6.56
N GLY A 185 -10.15 -11.98 -7.12
CA GLY A 185 -10.69 -11.96 -8.49
C GLY A 185 -11.79 -10.92 -8.69
N GLN A 186 -12.65 -10.71 -7.69
CA GLN A 186 -13.75 -9.75 -7.77
C GLN A 186 -13.31 -8.30 -7.55
N LEU A 187 -12.32 -8.06 -6.70
CA LEU A 187 -11.96 -6.72 -6.24
C LEU A 187 -10.69 -6.19 -6.90
N MET A 188 -9.66 -7.02 -7.00
CA MET A 188 -8.30 -6.60 -7.35
C MET A 188 -7.98 -6.82 -8.83
N MET A 189 -8.91 -7.34 -9.62
CA MET A 189 -8.79 -7.50 -11.07
C MET A 189 -9.66 -6.48 -11.85
N ASP A 190 -10.19 -5.46 -11.18
CA ASP A 190 -11.06 -4.45 -11.80
C ASP A 190 -10.26 -3.47 -12.69
N THR A 191 -10.47 -3.59 -14.00
CA THR A 191 -9.87 -2.73 -15.04
C THR A 191 -10.73 -1.50 -15.38
N THR A 192 -11.83 -1.25 -14.65
CA THR A 192 -12.70 -0.08 -14.87
C THR A 192 -11.90 1.20 -14.71
N LYS A 193 -11.97 2.07 -15.72
CA LYS A 193 -11.34 3.39 -15.73
C LYS A 193 -12.36 4.48 -15.39
N ASP A 194 -11.89 5.54 -14.77
CA ASP A 194 -12.73 6.69 -14.39
C ASP A 194 -12.94 7.63 -15.58
N ASP A 195 -14.00 8.44 -15.52
CA ASP A 195 -14.27 9.49 -16.52
C ASP A 195 -13.13 10.53 -16.53
N LEU A 196 -12.61 10.85 -17.73
CA LEU A 196 -11.54 11.82 -17.95
C LEU A 196 -11.78 13.17 -17.27
N SER A 197 -13.03 13.63 -17.20
CA SER A 197 -13.43 14.90 -16.62
C SER A 197 -13.35 14.96 -15.09
N LEU A 198 -13.24 13.79 -14.44
CA LEU A 198 -13.20 13.65 -12.99
C LEU A 198 -11.81 13.24 -12.46
N LEU A 199 -10.81 13.18 -13.35
CA LEU A 199 -9.45 12.79 -13.00
C LEU A 199 -8.70 13.94 -12.28
N PRO A 200 -7.67 13.62 -11.48
CA PRO A 200 -6.96 14.63 -10.69
C PRO A 200 -6.07 15.57 -11.51
N HIS A 201 -5.93 15.36 -12.82
CA HIS A 201 -5.12 16.16 -13.75
C HIS A 201 -3.66 16.34 -13.28
N ILE A 202 -3.06 15.26 -12.77
CA ILE A 202 -1.68 15.25 -12.27
C ILE A 202 -0.70 15.06 -13.43
N TYR A 203 -1.01 14.13 -14.36
CA TYR A 203 -0.26 13.93 -15.60
C TYR A 203 -1.12 14.34 -16.81
N SER A 204 -0.72 13.92 -18.02
CA SER A 204 -1.57 14.07 -19.20
C SER A 204 -2.91 13.32 -19.00
N PRO A 205 -4.02 13.77 -19.61
CA PRO A 205 -5.32 13.11 -19.47
C PRO A 205 -5.29 11.62 -19.80
N GLU A 206 -4.56 11.22 -20.85
CA GLU A 206 -4.35 9.83 -21.25
C GLU A 206 -3.63 9.03 -20.16
N THR A 207 -2.57 9.61 -19.59
CA THR A 207 -1.80 8.99 -18.52
C THR A 207 -2.67 8.81 -17.28
N ASP A 208 -3.44 9.83 -16.90
CA ASP A 208 -4.30 9.77 -15.73
C ASP A 208 -5.41 8.74 -15.89
N TYR A 209 -5.99 8.64 -17.09
CA TYR A 209 -7.02 7.67 -17.44
C TYR A 209 -6.52 6.24 -17.33
N ASP A 210 -5.34 5.96 -17.88
CA ASP A 210 -4.74 4.64 -17.81
C ASP A 210 -4.38 4.22 -16.38
N LEU A 211 -4.09 5.17 -15.48
CA LEU A 211 -3.79 4.90 -14.06
C LEU A 211 -5.04 4.88 -13.17
N SER A 212 -6.24 5.09 -13.74
CA SER A 212 -7.50 5.19 -12.99
C SER A 212 -8.15 3.84 -12.66
N ALA A 213 -7.59 2.73 -13.15
CA ALA A 213 -8.03 1.39 -12.79
C ALA A 213 -7.44 0.90 -11.45
N ILE A 214 -8.10 -0.09 -10.84
CA ILE A 214 -7.60 -0.83 -9.67
C ILE A 214 -6.55 -1.85 -10.11
N TYR A 215 -6.78 -2.51 -11.25
CA TYR A 215 -5.80 -3.33 -11.95
C TYR A 215 -5.40 -2.64 -13.25
N ILE A 216 -4.13 -2.27 -13.38
CA ILE A 216 -3.64 -1.55 -14.56
C ILE A 216 -3.10 -2.56 -15.58
N ASP A 217 -3.88 -2.81 -16.63
CA ASP A 217 -3.53 -3.77 -17.70
C ASP A 217 -2.85 -3.12 -18.92
N THR A 218 -2.22 -1.95 -18.74
CA THR A 218 -1.56 -1.23 -19.84
C THR A 218 -0.05 -1.45 -19.82
N THR A 219 0.51 -1.92 -20.92
CA THR A 219 1.97 -1.95 -21.13
C THR A 219 2.48 -0.54 -21.37
N ARG A 220 3.20 0.05 -20.41
CA ARG A 220 3.87 1.35 -20.61
C ARG A 220 5.34 1.17 -20.98
N PRO A 221 5.82 1.78 -22.07
CA PRO A 221 7.25 2.00 -22.25
C PRO A 221 7.77 2.96 -21.15
N GLN A 222 9.06 2.84 -20.80
CA GLN A 222 9.71 3.63 -19.75
C GLN A 222 9.67 5.13 -20.03
#